data_AF-A0A9P5JXG0-F1
#
_entry.id   AF-A0A9P5JXG0-F1
#
_cell.length_a   1.000
_cell.length_b   1.000
_cell.length_c   1.000
_cell.angle_alpha   90.00
_cell.angle_beta   90.00
_cell.angle_gamma   90.00
#
_symmetry.space_group_name_H-M   'P 1'
#
loop_
_entity.id
_entity.type
_entity.pdbx_description
1 polymer ?
#
loop_
_entity_poly.entity_id
_entity_poly.type
_entity_poly.pdbx_seq_one_letter_code
_entity_poly.pdbx_strand_id
1 'polypeptide(L)'
;MLKHLNLAGVNCDSAHMPCMPCDLTRSGGFSPEAGAVVLCQGNFLNKKHMEHTLVHELVHLYDHAAFNVNWSSLRHHACSEVCLYSPHVKAFTTIVYCLHKIRANSLSGDCSWGREIQRGTFSFSKQHQACVRRRAVLSVMANPNCKDKESAERAVNEVWESCFNDTRPFDEIY
;
A
#
# COMPACT_ATOMS: atom_id res chain seq x y z
N MET A 1 10.59 -7.29 -4.97
CA MET A 1 10.74 -6.09 -4.12
C MET A 1 12.21 -5.71 -3.88
N LEU A 2 13.00 -6.41 -3.05
CA LEU A 2 14.40 -6.01 -2.75
C LEU A 2 15.29 -5.82 -3.99
N LYS A 3 15.15 -6.68 -5.01
CA LYS A 3 15.84 -6.50 -6.30
C LYS A 3 15.49 -5.18 -6.98
N HIS A 4 14.21 -4.78 -6.95
CA HIS A 4 13.75 -3.53 -7.58
C HIS A 4 14.17 -2.31 -6.77
N LEU A 5 14.26 -2.41 -5.44
CA LEU A 5 14.86 -1.37 -4.60
C LEU A 5 16.34 -1.17 -4.92
N ASN A 6 17.11 -2.27 -5.06
CA ASN A 6 18.51 -2.18 -5.46
C ASN A 6 18.67 -1.54 -6.86
N LEU A 7 17.78 -1.88 -7.81
CA LEU A 7 17.75 -1.25 -9.13
C LEU A 7 17.37 0.24 -9.06
N ALA A 8 16.52 0.62 -8.11
CA ALA A 8 16.19 2.01 -7.81
C ALA A 8 17.27 2.73 -6.97
N GLY A 9 18.39 2.08 -6.67
CA GLY A 9 19.52 2.67 -5.94
C GLY A 9 19.41 2.62 -4.41
N VAL A 10 18.44 1.89 -3.86
CA VAL A 10 18.27 1.70 -2.41
C VAL A 10 18.72 0.32 -2.00
N ASN A 11 19.82 0.23 -1.24
CA ASN A 11 20.24 -1.02 -0.61
C ASN A 11 19.54 -1.20 0.73
N CYS A 12 18.48 -2.00 0.74
CA CYS A 12 17.63 -2.17 1.92
C CYS A 12 18.20 -3.24 2.87
N ASP A 13 19.15 -2.83 3.71
CA ASP A 13 19.67 -3.64 4.83
C ASP A 13 18.75 -3.58 6.07
N SER A 14 19.02 -4.41 7.09
CA SER A 14 18.27 -4.40 8.36
C SER A 14 18.21 -3.04 9.05
N ALA A 15 19.18 -2.17 8.79
CA ALA A 15 19.20 -0.78 9.27
C ALA A 15 18.08 0.09 8.69
N HIS A 16 17.56 -0.24 7.51
CA HIS A 16 16.45 0.46 6.85
C HIS A 16 15.08 -0.08 7.25
N MET A 17 15.04 -1.12 8.09
CA MET A 17 13.81 -1.77 8.58
C MET A 17 13.81 -1.93 10.11
N PRO A 18 14.06 -0.87 10.91
CA PRO A 18 14.07 -0.99 12.37
C PRO A 18 12.68 -1.29 12.92
N CYS A 19 12.62 -2.21 13.88
CA CYS A 19 11.44 -2.43 14.71
C CYS A 19 11.63 -1.66 16.03
N MET A 20 10.74 -0.71 16.32
CA MET A 20 10.87 0.17 17.48
C MET A 20 9.54 0.29 18.24
N PRO A 21 9.59 0.61 19.55
CA PRO A 21 8.40 1.02 20.29
C PRO A 21 7.79 2.26 19.65
N CYS A 22 6.47 2.26 19.46
CA CYS A 22 5.74 3.37 18.88
C CYS A 22 4.36 3.52 19.53
N ASP A 23 3.70 4.64 19.29
CA ASP A 23 2.30 4.82 19.68
C ASP A 23 1.43 3.83 18.89
N LEU A 24 0.62 3.03 19.59
CA LEU A 24 -0.19 1.91 19.06
C LEU A 24 -1.26 2.30 18.01
N THR A 25 -1.22 3.52 17.49
CA THR A 25 -2.12 4.04 16.46
C THR A 25 -1.83 3.49 15.07
N ARG A 26 -0.59 3.03 14.81
CA ARG A 26 -0.16 2.49 13.51
C ARG A 26 0.71 1.24 13.68
N SER A 27 0.67 0.33 12.70
CA SER A 27 1.49 -0.89 12.72
C SER A 27 2.85 -0.70 12.04
N GLY A 28 3.03 0.38 11.27
CA GLY A 28 4.28 0.75 10.63
C GLY A 28 4.18 2.12 9.97
N GLY A 29 5.27 2.55 9.35
CA GLY A 29 5.32 3.78 8.55
C GLY A 29 6.63 3.95 7.79
N PHE A 30 6.57 4.58 6.63
CA PHE A 30 7.71 5.04 5.87
C PHE A 30 8.11 6.48 6.26
N SER A 31 9.40 6.70 6.50
CA SER A 31 9.96 8.04 6.71
C SER A 31 10.80 8.48 5.50
N PRO A 32 10.36 9.51 4.75
CA PRO A 32 11.12 10.04 3.60
C PRO A 32 12.48 10.62 3.99
N GLU A 33 12.58 11.24 5.17
CA GLU A 33 13.82 11.87 5.67
C GLU A 33 14.90 10.82 6.01
N ALA A 34 14.48 9.70 6.60
CA ALA A 34 15.37 8.61 6.96
C ALA A 34 15.58 7.60 5.83
N GLY A 35 14.75 7.62 4.78
CA GLY A 35 14.76 6.60 3.72
C GLY A 35 14.53 5.19 4.27
N ALA A 36 13.73 5.05 5.33
CA ALA A 36 13.59 3.82 6.10
C ALA A 36 12.13 3.50 6.41
N VAL A 37 11.86 2.20 6.53
CA VAL A 37 10.57 1.64 6.94
C VAL A 37 10.64 1.31 8.43
N VAL A 38 9.79 1.93 9.23
CA VAL A 38 9.70 1.68 10.67
C VAL A 38 8.55 0.71 10.95
N LEU A 39 8.85 -0.37 11.67
CA LEU A 39 7.84 -1.30 12.17
C LEU A 39 7.56 -1.04 13.65
N CYS A 40 6.28 -1.07 14.02
CA CYS A 40 5.83 -0.80 15.37
C CYS A 40 5.80 -2.07 16.23
N GLN A 41 6.63 -2.12 17.26
CA GLN A 41 6.68 -3.26 18.17
C GLN A 41 5.34 -3.42 18.91
N GLY A 42 4.79 -4.64 18.89
CA GLY A 42 3.59 -4.99 19.67
C GLY A 42 2.25 -4.61 19.04
N ASN A 43 2.24 -3.96 17.87
CA ASN A 43 1.00 -3.59 17.16
C ASN A 43 0.69 -4.51 15.96
N PHE A 44 1.12 -5.78 16.04
CA PHE A 44 0.87 -6.80 15.04
C PHE A 44 0.03 -7.93 15.62
N LEU A 45 -0.97 -8.39 14.85
CA LEU A 45 -1.91 -9.43 15.28
C LEU A 45 -1.36 -10.84 14.98
N ASN A 46 -0.70 -10.98 13.84
CA ASN A 46 -0.11 -12.24 13.38
C ASN A 46 0.99 -11.95 12.35
N LYS A 47 1.74 -12.99 11.97
CA LYS A 47 2.82 -12.90 10.97
C LYS A 47 2.35 -12.27 9.65
N LYS A 48 1.15 -12.64 9.21
CA LYS A 48 0.55 -12.13 7.97
C LYS A 48 0.27 -10.62 8.04
N HIS A 49 -0.19 -10.12 9.18
CA HIS A 49 -0.39 -8.69 9.40
C HIS A 49 0.93 -7.94 9.27
N MET A 50 1.98 -8.44 9.93
CA MET A 50 3.32 -7.87 9.84
C MET A 50 3.87 -7.88 8.41
N GLU A 51 3.73 -8.99 7.69
CA GLU A 51 4.16 -9.12 6.28
C GLU A 51 3.44 -8.09 5.38
N HIS A 52 2.12 -7.95 5.54
CA HIS A 52 1.34 -6.98 4.77
C HIS A 52 1.72 -5.52 5.09
N THR A 53 1.95 -5.19 6.36
CA THR A 53 2.43 -3.87 6.76
C THR A 53 3.81 -3.59 6.18
N LEU A 54 4.74 -4.53 6.32
CA LEU A 54 6.09 -4.37 5.79
C LEU A 54 6.08 -4.14 4.27
N VAL A 55 5.31 -4.93 3.53
CA VAL A 55 5.20 -4.78 2.07
C VAL A 55 4.57 -3.44 1.68
N HIS A 56 3.55 -2.97 2.43
CA HIS A 56 2.93 -1.67 2.22
C HIS A 56 3.97 -0.54 2.34
N GLU A 57 4.75 -0.52 3.41
CA GLU A 57 5.78 0.51 3.62
C GLU A 57 6.97 0.39 2.65
N LEU A 58 7.34 -0.83 2.23
CA LEU A 58 8.41 -1.03 1.24
C LEU A 58 8.05 -0.49 -0.15
N VAL A 59 6.77 -0.46 -0.50
CA VAL A 59 6.33 0.15 -1.75
C VAL A 59 6.45 1.67 -1.67
N HIS A 60 6.11 2.29 -0.53
CA HIS A 60 6.37 3.72 -0.33
C HIS A 60 7.86 4.06 -0.45
N LEU A 61 8.73 3.21 0.11
CA LEU A 61 10.18 3.34 -0.06
C LEU A 61 10.59 3.22 -1.54
N TYR A 62 10.04 2.24 -2.27
CA TYR A 62 10.30 2.07 -3.70
C TYR A 62 9.85 3.28 -4.52
N ASP A 63 8.63 3.75 -4.30
CA ASP A 63 8.07 4.89 -5.03
C ASP A 63 8.91 6.15 -4.78
N HIS A 64 9.33 6.37 -3.54
CA HIS A 64 10.20 7.49 -3.20
C HIS A 64 11.53 7.42 -3.95
N ALA A 65 12.16 6.24 -4.02
CA ALA A 65 13.43 6.04 -4.71
C ALA A 65 13.31 6.12 -6.23
N ALA A 66 12.27 5.49 -6.81
CA ALA A 66 12.11 5.37 -8.26
C ALA A 66 11.56 6.66 -8.90
N PHE A 67 10.73 7.42 -8.19
CA PHE A 67 9.98 8.55 -8.77
C PHE A 67 10.19 9.89 -8.05
N ASN A 68 11.03 9.93 -7.01
CA ASN A 68 11.25 11.14 -6.20
C ASN A 68 9.93 11.77 -5.73
N VAL A 69 9.11 10.95 -5.05
CA VAL A 69 7.77 11.30 -4.60
C VAL A 69 7.79 12.50 -3.66
N ASN A 70 6.98 13.51 -4.00
CA ASN A 70 6.74 14.66 -3.16
C ASN A 70 5.57 14.37 -2.19
N TRP A 71 5.89 13.97 -0.96
CA TRP A 71 4.91 13.63 0.09
C TRP A 71 4.06 14.81 0.59
N SER A 72 4.41 16.05 0.23
CA SER A 72 3.56 17.22 0.47
C SER A 72 2.46 17.38 -0.59
N SER A 73 2.64 16.77 -1.77
CA SER A 73 1.66 16.79 -2.85
C SER A 73 0.62 15.68 -2.63
N LEU A 74 -0.63 16.08 -2.46
CA LEU A 74 -1.75 15.14 -2.32
C LEU A 74 -1.87 14.19 -3.51
N ARG A 75 -1.49 14.65 -4.72
CA ARG A 75 -1.50 13.81 -5.93
C ARG A 75 -0.45 12.70 -5.87
N HIS A 76 0.77 13.03 -5.48
CA HIS A 76 1.86 12.06 -5.44
C HIS A 76 1.62 11.04 -4.32
N HIS A 77 1.13 11.52 -3.17
CA HIS A 77 0.72 10.65 -2.07
C HIS A 77 -0.44 9.73 -2.49
N ALA A 78 -1.49 10.28 -3.11
CA ALA A 78 -2.62 9.51 -3.62
C ALA A 78 -2.19 8.46 -4.65
N CYS A 79 -1.23 8.77 -5.52
CA CYS A 79 -0.74 7.83 -6.51
C CYS A 79 -0.02 6.64 -5.84
N SER A 80 0.87 6.89 -4.88
CA SER A 80 1.56 5.82 -4.13
C SER A 80 0.55 4.91 -3.40
N GLU A 81 -0.50 5.50 -2.83
CA GLU A 81 -1.59 4.75 -2.19
C GLU A 81 -2.44 3.94 -3.19
N VAL A 82 -2.74 4.48 -4.37
CA VAL A 82 -3.54 3.77 -5.38
C VAL A 82 -2.75 2.60 -5.99
N CYS A 83 -1.45 2.78 -6.27
CA CYS A 83 -0.57 1.75 -6.81
C CYS A 83 -0.48 0.52 -5.87
N LEU A 84 -0.42 0.77 -4.56
CA LEU A 84 -0.41 -0.28 -3.52
C LEU A 84 -1.56 -1.27 -3.60
N TYR A 85 -2.71 -0.80 -4.10
CA TYR A 85 -3.91 -1.61 -4.17
C TYR A 85 -4.20 -2.18 -5.56
N SER A 86 -3.33 -1.95 -6.54
CA SER A 86 -3.52 -2.46 -7.90
C SER A 86 -3.59 -3.99 -7.92
N PRO A 87 -4.65 -4.58 -8.53
CA PRO A 87 -4.85 -6.04 -8.59
C PRO A 87 -3.84 -6.76 -9.51
N HIS A 88 -3.02 -6.02 -10.24
CA HIS A 88 -2.03 -6.57 -11.17
C HIS A 88 -0.69 -6.93 -10.48
N VAL A 89 -0.50 -6.51 -9.23
CA VAL A 89 0.64 -6.94 -8.44
C VAL A 89 0.34 -8.28 -7.76
N LYS A 90 0.63 -9.40 -8.45
CA LYS A 90 0.71 -10.70 -7.76
C LYS A 90 2.14 -10.96 -7.33
N ALA A 91 2.54 -10.41 -6.20
CA ALA A 91 3.69 -10.94 -5.48
C ALA A 91 3.18 -11.85 -4.36
N PHE A 92 3.66 -13.10 -4.37
CA PHE A 92 3.73 -13.98 -3.18
C PHE A 92 2.53 -14.85 -2.76
N THR A 93 1.64 -15.27 -3.67
CA THR A 93 0.68 -16.37 -3.35
C THR A 93 0.71 -17.51 -4.36
N THR A 94 1.82 -18.23 -4.37
CA THR A 94 1.86 -19.62 -4.84
C THR A 94 2.10 -20.51 -3.62
N ILE A 95 1.01 -20.91 -2.96
CA ILE A 95 0.79 -22.19 -2.25
C ILE A 95 -0.64 -22.13 -1.68
N VAL A 96 -1.45 -23.15 -2.03
CA VAL A 96 -2.84 -23.47 -1.61
C VAL A 96 -4.00 -22.99 -2.53
N TYR A 97 -4.31 -23.86 -3.51
CA TYR A 97 -5.63 -24.37 -3.97
C TYR A 97 -6.86 -23.42 -4.00
N CYS A 98 -7.40 -23.06 -5.16
CA CYS A 98 -8.35 -23.83 -6.01
C CYS A 98 -9.82 -23.88 -5.50
N LEU A 99 -10.59 -22.82 -5.76
CA LEU A 99 -11.94 -22.77 -6.39
C LEU A 99 -12.61 -21.41 -6.07
N HIS A 100 -13.01 -20.67 -7.12
CA HIS A 100 -13.55 -19.28 -7.16
C HIS A 100 -12.48 -18.16 -7.12
N LYS A 101 -11.96 -17.71 -8.28
CA LYS A 101 -12.41 -16.48 -9.01
C LYS A 101 -12.79 -15.38 -7.99
N ILE A 102 -11.97 -14.38 -7.66
CA ILE A 102 -11.44 -13.30 -8.50
C ILE A 102 -10.14 -12.82 -7.81
N ARG A 103 -9.03 -12.88 -8.55
CA ARG A 103 -7.66 -13.07 -8.04
C ARG A 103 -6.96 -11.74 -7.71
N ALA A 104 -6.05 -11.81 -6.74
CA ALA A 104 -5.12 -10.79 -6.24
C ALA A 104 -5.69 -9.84 -5.17
N ASN A 105 -5.54 -10.23 -3.91
CA ASN A 105 -5.59 -9.27 -2.80
C ASN A 105 -4.45 -8.28 -3.04
N SER A 106 -4.75 -6.97 -3.01
CA SER A 106 -3.75 -5.89 -2.94
C SER A 106 -2.60 -6.22 -1.99
N LEU A 107 -1.43 -5.62 -2.18
CA LEU A 107 -0.22 -5.89 -1.39
C LEU A 107 -0.42 -5.86 0.14
N SER A 108 -1.31 -5.00 0.67
CA SER A 108 -1.65 -4.95 2.11
C SER A 108 -2.80 -5.90 2.53
N GLY A 109 -3.48 -6.49 1.55
CA GLY A 109 -4.67 -7.31 1.68
C GLY A 109 -5.92 -6.61 2.24
N ASP A 110 -5.91 -5.29 2.42
CA ASP A 110 -7.00 -4.56 3.10
C ASP A 110 -8.33 -4.60 2.34
N CYS A 111 -8.24 -4.78 1.02
CA CYS A 111 -9.38 -4.86 0.11
C CYS A 111 -9.78 -6.29 -0.26
N SER A 112 -9.40 -7.27 0.56
CA SER A 112 -9.87 -8.64 0.37
C SER A 112 -11.38 -8.75 0.62
N TRP A 113 -12.07 -9.51 -0.23
CA TRP A 113 -13.52 -9.70 -0.16
C TRP A 113 -14.01 -10.14 1.23
N GLY A 114 -13.29 -11.07 1.88
CA GLY A 114 -13.62 -11.53 3.23
C GLY A 114 -13.54 -10.43 4.29
N ARG A 115 -12.58 -9.50 4.19
CA ARG A 115 -12.50 -8.33 5.09
C ARG A 115 -13.61 -7.32 4.82
N GLU A 116 -13.98 -7.12 3.57
CA GLU A 116 -15.05 -6.20 3.21
C GLU A 116 -16.43 -6.69 3.69
N ILE A 117 -16.67 -8.00 3.64
CA ILE A 117 -17.86 -8.61 4.26
C ILE A 117 -17.85 -8.45 5.78
N GLN A 118 -16.72 -8.68 6.43
CA GLN A 118 -16.59 -8.47 7.88
C GLN A 118 -16.85 -7.00 8.27
N ARG A 119 -16.56 -6.06 7.37
CA ARG A 119 -16.86 -4.63 7.51
C ARG A 119 -18.27 -4.24 7.05
N GLY A 120 -19.14 -5.21 6.74
CA GLY A 120 -20.53 -5.00 6.36
C GLY A 120 -20.73 -4.41 4.95
N THR A 121 -19.70 -4.43 4.09
CA THR A 121 -19.80 -3.93 2.72
C THR A 121 -20.13 -5.09 1.76
N PHE A 122 -21.40 -5.20 1.37
CA PHE A 122 -21.89 -6.23 0.45
C PHE A 122 -22.21 -5.63 -0.92
N SER A 123 -21.40 -5.93 -1.93
CA SER A 123 -21.60 -5.51 -3.31
C SER A 123 -21.05 -6.62 -4.22
N PHE A 124 -21.68 -6.81 -5.38
CA PHE A 124 -21.37 -7.93 -6.26
C PHE A 124 -20.43 -7.53 -7.41
N SER A 125 -20.20 -6.23 -7.61
CA SER A 125 -19.43 -5.68 -8.72
C SER A 125 -18.55 -4.52 -8.26
N LYS A 126 -17.32 -4.44 -8.79
CA LYS A 126 -16.32 -3.38 -8.52
C LYS A 126 -16.01 -3.11 -7.03
N GLN A 127 -16.27 -4.07 -6.14
CA GLN A 127 -15.97 -3.92 -4.70
C GLN A 127 -14.52 -3.56 -4.42
N HIS A 128 -13.59 -4.20 -5.14
CA HIS A 128 -12.17 -3.94 -5.00
C HIS A 128 -11.85 -2.47 -5.25
N GLN A 129 -12.25 -1.95 -6.41
CA GLN A 129 -12.04 -0.55 -6.79
C GLN A 129 -12.65 0.41 -5.77
N ALA A 130 -13.85 0.10 -5.27
CA ALA A 130 -14.50 0.90 -4.23
C ALA A 130 -13.75 0.85 -2.89
N CYS A 131 -13.16 -0.29 -2.51
CA CYS A 131 -12.29 -0.38 -1.35
C CYS A 131 -10.98 0.40 -1.54
N VAL A 132 -10.31 0.22 -2.68
CA VAL A 132 -9.06 0.92 -3.00
C VAL A 132 -9.24 2.43 -2.91
N ARG A 133 -10.30 2.98 -3.53
CA ARG A 133 -10.64 4.41 -3.42
C ARG A 133 -10.81 4.85 -1.98
N ARG A 134 -11.58 4.10 -1.19
CA ARG A 134 -11.82 4.43 0.23
C ARG A 134 -10.53 4.42 1.04
N ARG A 135 -9.67 3.43 0.85
CA ARG A 135 -8.39 3.31 1.57
C ARG A 135 -7.41 4.41 1.17
N ALA A 136 -7.27 4.69 -0.12
CA ALA A 136 -6.42 5.77 -0.61
C ALA A 136 -6.88 7.13 -0.07
N VAL A 137 -8.19 7.41 -0.06
CA VAL A 137 -8.73 8.65 0.52
C VAL A 137 -8.41 8.75 2.01
N LEU A 138 -8.58 7.67 2.79
CA LEU A 138 -8.25 7.68 4.21
C LEU A 138 -6.77 7.92 4.49
N SER A 139 -5.86 7.36 3.68
CA SER A 139 -4.43 7.61 3.83
C SER A 139 -4.07 9.06 3.47
N VAL A 140 -4.60 9.59 2.36
CA VAL A 140 -4.39 10.98 1.94
C VAL A 140 -4.94 11.96 2.98
N MET A 141 -6.09 11.66 3.61
CA MET A 141 -6.65 12.47 4.69
C MET A 141 -5.75 12.51 5.94
N ALA A 142 -4.92 11.49 6.17
CA ALA A 142 -3.96 11.48 7.27
C ALA A 142 -2.72 12.36 6.98
N ASN A 143 -2.59 12.91 5.76
CA ASN A 143 -1.53 13.84 5.40
C ASN A 143 -1.79 15.23 6.01
N PRO A 144 -0.81 15.84 6.68
CA PRO A 144 -0.95 17.19 7.27
C PRO A 144 -1.36 18.29 6.28
N ASN A 145 -1.06 18.12 4.98
CA ASN A 145 -1.40 19.09 3.95
C ASN A 145 -2.83 18.92 3.40
N CYS A 146 -3.54 17.88 3.81
CA CYS A 146 -4.92 17.63 3.39
C CYS A 146 -5.89 18.45 4.25
N LYS A 147 -6.61 19.39 3.64
CA LYS A 147 -7.55 20.28 4.34
C LYS A 147 -8.87 19.60 4.70
N ASP A 148 -9.42 18.86 3.74
CA ASP A 148 -10.76 18.32 3.81
C ASP A 148 -10.87 17.02 2.99
N LYS A 149 -11.95 16.26 3.23
CA LYS A 149 -12.19 14.97 2.57
C LYS A 149 -12.41 15.11 1.06
N GLU A 150 -13.02 16.20 0.60
CA GLU A 150 -13.29 16.41 -0.83
C GLU A 150 -11.98 16.64 -1.60
N SER A 151 -11.03 17.34 -1.00
CA SER A 151 -9.68 17.52 -1.53
C SER A 151 -8.94 16.18 -1.68
N ALA A 152 -9.07 15.28 -0.71
CA ALA A 152 -8.50 13.93 -0.80
C ALA A 152 -9.17 13.09 -1.90
N GLU A 153 -10.51 13.09 -1.97
CA GLU A 153 -11.26 12.39 -3.01
C GLU A 153 -10.91 12.89 -4.41
N ARG A 154 -10.76 14.21 -4.58
CA ARG A 154 -10.37 14.82 -5.85
C ARG A 154 -8.97 14.36 -6.26
N ALA A 155 -7.99 14.42 -5.35
CA ALA A 155 -6.63 13.98 -5.62
C ALA A 155 -6.58 12.50 -6.05
N VAL A 156 -7.33 11.63 -5.37
CA VAL A 156 -7.43 10.20 -5.70
C VAL A 156 -8.08 9.99 -7.07
N ASN A 157 -9.16 10.71 -7.37
CA ASN A 157 -9.86 10.58 -8.65
C ASN A 157 -9.02 11.07 -9.84
N GLU A 158 -8.21 12.12 -9.65
CA GLU A 158 -7.34 12.67 -10.71
C GLU A 158 -6.24 11.71 -11.12
N VAL A 159 -5.67 10.95 -10.17
CA VAL A 159 -4.57 10.02 -10.43
C VAL A 159 -5.05 8.60 -10.75
N TRP A 160 -6.35 8.33 -10.62
CA TRP A 160 -6.93 7.00 -10.65
C TRP A 160 -6.53 6.19 -11.89
N GLU A 161 -6.81 6.71 -13.09
CA GLU A 161 -6.56 5.97 -14.34
C GLU A 161 -5.06 5.73 -14.60
N SER A 162 -4.20 6.65 -14.16
CA SER A 162 -2.75 6.53 -14.35
C SER A 162 -2.13 5.56 -13.35
N CYS A 163 -2.47 5.68 -12.06
CA CYS A 163 -1.79 4.98 -10.99
C CYS A 163 -2.44 3.61 -10.68
N PHE A 164 -3.74 3.44 -10.93
CA PHE A 164 -4.41 2.15 -10.72
C PHE A 164 -3.92 1.08 -11.70
N ASN A 165 -3.52 1.50 -12.91
CA ASN A 165 -3.01 0.61 -13.95
C ASN A 165 -1.48 0.42 -13.88
N ASP A 166 -0.78 1.13 -12.99
CA ASP A 166 0.65 0.92 -12.76
C ASP A 166 0.88 -0.37 -11.96
N THR A 167 1.76 -1.24 -12.45
CA THR A 167 2.05 -2.54 -11.86
C THR A 167 3.43 -2.62 -11.23
N ARG A 168 4.25 -1.57 -11.37
CA ARG A 168 5.60 -1.52 -10.78
C ARG A 168 5.50 -1.51 -9.25
N PRO A 169 6.49 -2.07 -8.52
CA PRO A 169 7.74 -2.71 -8.98
C PRO A 169 7.59 -4.17 -9.41
N PHE A 170 6.40 -4.65 -9.76
CA PHE A 170 6.17 -6.06 -10.06
C PHE A 170 5.78 -6.24 -11.51
N ASP A 171 6.76 -6.62 -12.34
CA ASP A 171 6.59 -6.60 -13.79
C ASP A 171 5.75 -7.78 -14.32
N GLU A 172 5.75 -8.96 -13.68
CA GLU A 172 4.99 -10.11 -14.20
C GLU A 172 4.40 -11.02 -13.11
N ILE A 173 3.12 -11.32 -13.33
CA ILE A 173 2.37 -12.40 -12.72
C ILE A 173 2.73 -13.68 -13.48
N TYR A 174 3.54 -14.58 -12.91
CA TYR A 174 3.60 -15.97 -13.36
C TYR A 174 2.71 -16.86 -12.47
#